data_AF-A0A8J5KDE5-F1
#
_entry.id   AF-A0A8J5KDE5-F1
#
_cell.length_a   1.000
_cell.length_b   1.000
_cell.length_c   1.000
_cell.angle_alpha   90.00
_cell.angle_beta   90.00
_cell.angle_gamma   90.00
#
_symmetry.space_group_name_H-M   'P 1'
#
loop_
_entity.id
_entity.type
_entity.pdbx_description
1 polymer ?
#
loop_
_entity_poly.entity_id
_entity_poly.type
_entity_poly.pdbx_seq_one_letter_code
_entity_poly.pdbx_strand_id
1 'polypeptide(L)'
;MKEVSILFTLPQKEIEEHRATLDRDDPRDLIDGYLIMMEKKADDPDNTFSVKDLAILVLDLFLAGSETTADTLTWMFYYLATYPEVQQKMQAEINEVLPKGTLATLDDKLRLC
;
A
#
# COMPACT_ATOMS: atom_id res chain seq x y z
N MET A 1 5.50 -2.18 23.45
CA MET A 1 5.06 -3.60 23.58
C MET A 1 3.66 -3.85 23.06
N LYS A 2 2.64 -3.00 23.30
CA LYS A 2 1.28 -3.20 22.74
C LYS A 2 1.23 -3.07 21.20
N GLU A 3 1.91 -2.10 20.62
CA GLU A 3 1.88 -1.87 19.15
C GLU A 3 2.52 -2.99 18.33
N VAL A 4 3.68 -3.48 18.79
CA VAL A 4 4.34 -4.65 18.19
C VAL A 4 3.44 -5.89 18.25
N SER A 5 2.66 -6.06 19.33
CA SER A 5 1.71 -7.17 19.45
C SER A 5 0.54 -7.05 18.48
N ILE A 6 0.02 -5.83 18.26
CA ILE A 6 -1.09 -5.58 17.32
C ILE A 6 -0.67 -5.97 15.91
N LEU A 7 0.54 -5.57 15.52
CA LEU A 7 1.08 -5.83 14.19
C LEU A 7 1.12 -7.33 13.83
N PHE A 8 1.49 -8.20 14.76
CA PHE A 8 1.49 -9.66 14.52
C PHE A 8 0.09 -10.28 14.54
N THR A 9 -0.89 -9.63 15.16
CA THR A 9 -2.29 -10.12 15.24
C THR A 9 -3.19 -9.59 14.13
N LEU A 10 -2.86 -8.44 13.54
CA LEU A 10 -3.67 -7.75 12.55
C LEU A 10 -3.90 -8.59 11.29
N PRO A 11 -2.90 -9.23 10.67
CA PRO A 11 -3.13 -10.04 9.47
C PRO A 11 -4.18 -11.13 9.68
N GLN A 12 -4.14 -11.83 10.82
CA GLN A 12 -5.11 -12.90 11.12
C GLN A 12 -6.53 -12.34 11.29
N LYS A 13 -6.66 -11.24 12.04
CA LYS A 13 -7.95 -10.57 12.22
C LYS A 13 -8.55 -10.11 10.89
N GLU A 14 -7.75 -9.47 10.04
CA GLU A 14 -8.22 -9.02 8.73
C GLU A 14 -8.61 -10.21 7.84
N ILE A 15 -7.82 -11.29 7.82
CA ILE A 15 -8.18 -12.50 7.05
C ILE A 15 -9.50 -13.12 7.53
N GLU A 16 -9.75 -13.17 8.84
CA GLU A 16 -11.01 -13.68 9.40
C GLU A 16 -12.21 -12.82 8.99
N GLU A 17 -12.07 -11.49 9.06
CA GLU A 17 -13.10 -10.55 8.60
C GLU A 17 -13.39 -10.70 7.11
N HIS A 18 -12.33 -10.87 6.29
CA HIS A 18 -12.47 -11.07 4.86
C HIS A 18 -13.18 -12.39 4.54
N ARG A 19 -12.82 -13.48 5.21
CA ARG A 19 -13.50 -14.78 5.08
C ARG A 19 -14.99 -14.71 5.42
N ALA A 20 -15.35 -13.95 6.45
CA ALA A 20 -16.74 -13.83 6.88
C ALA A 20 -17.62 -13.06 5.89
N THR A 21 -17.02 -12.23 5.04
CA THR A 21 -17.70 -11.30 4.13
C THR A 21 -17.32 -11.49 2.66
N LEU A 22 -16.66 -12.61 2.34
CA LEU A 22 -16.10 -12.87 1.02
C LEU A 22 -17.19 -12.98 -0.04
N ASP A 23 -17.19 -12.04 -0.98
CA ASP A 23 -17.90 -12.14 -2.25
C ASP A 23 -16.92 -12.63 -3.32
N ARG A 24 -17.29 -13.72 -4.01
CA ARG A 24 -16.42 -14.36 -5.02
C ARG A 24 -16.50 -13.66 -6.38
N ASP A 25 -17.58 -12.92 -6.62
CA ASP A 25 -17.81 -12.21 -7.87
C ASP A 25 -17.31 -10.76 -7.80
N ASP A 26 -17.07 -10.23 -6.59
CA ASP A 26 -16.57 -8.87 -6.34
C ASP A 26 -15.46 -8.85 -5.26
N PRO A 27 -14.22 -9.27 -5.59
CA PRO A 27 -13.11 -9.26 -4.64
C PRO A 27 -12.70 -7.82 -4.29
N ARG A 28 -12.67 -7.49 -3.00
CA ARG A 28 -12.40 -6.12 -2.53
C ARG A 28 -10.94 -5.72 -2.66
N ASP A 29 -10.03 -6.65 -2.38
CA ASP A 29 -8.59 -6.39 -2.32
C ASP A 29 -7.75 -7.66 -2.48
N LEU A 30 -6.45 -7.54 -2.15
CA LEU A 30 -5.47 -8.61 -2.20
C LEU A 30 -5.87 -9.83 -1.36
N ILE A 31 -6.48 -9.63 -0.17
CA ILE A 31 -6.83 -10.71 0.75
C ILE A 31 -7.94 -11.56 0.12
N ASP A 32 -9.00 -10.93 -0.37
CA ASP A 32 -10.09 -11.62 -1.07
C ASP A 32 -9.59 -12.34 -2.31
N GLY A 33 -8.78 -11.66 -3.14
CA GLY A 33 -8.19 -12.24 -4.34
C GLY A 33 -7.36 -13.48 -4.02
N TYR A 34 -6.55 -13.44 -2.96
CA TYR A 34 -5.76 -14.60 -2.53
C TYR A 34 -6.63 -15.75 -2.01
N LEU A 35 -7.66 -15.45 -1.21
CA LEU A 35 -8.59 -16.46 -0.69
C LEU A 35 -9.32 -17.18 -1.83
N ILE A 36 -9.81 -16.44 -2.83
CA ILE A 36 -10.48 -17.01 -4.01
C ILE A 36 -9.50 -17.87 -4.83
N MET A 37 -8.26 -17.41 -5.00
CA MET A 37 -7.23 -18.18 -5.71
C MET A 37 -6.88 -19.47 -4.96
N MET A 38 -6.81 -19.43 -3.64
CA MET A 38 -6.59 -20.60 -2.79
C MET A 38 -7.73 -21.63 -2.93
N GLU A 39 -8.99 -21.19 -2.99
CA GLU A 39 -10.14 -22.06 -3.25
C GLU A 39 -10.09 -22.69 -4.65
N LYS A 40 -9.78 -21.89 -5.68
CA LYS A 40 -9.69 -22.37 -7.08
C LYS A 40 -8.59 -23.40 -7.29
N LYS A 41 -7.53 -23.36 -6.47
CA LYS A 41 -6.40 -24.29 -6.51
C LYS A 41 -6.50 -25.41 -5.48
N ALA A 42 -7.62 -25.59 -4.79
CA ALA A 42 -7.74 -26.58 -3.71
C ALA A 42 -7.44 -28.02 -4.17
N ASP A 43 -7.80 -28.37 -5.41
CA ASP A 43 -7.58 -29.69 -6.01
C ASP A 43 -6.25 -29.83 -6.78
N ASP A 44 -5.46 -28.74 -6.86
CA ASP A 44 -4.16 -28.74 -7.55
C ASP A 44 -3.09 -29.36 -6.63
N PRO A 45 -2.46 -30.49 -7.01
CA PRO A 45 -1.42 -31.12 -6.20
C PRO A 45 -0.17 -30.24 -6.02
N ASP A 46 0.02 -29.22 -6.87
CA ASP A 46 1.11 -28.24 -6.78
C ASP A 46 0.67 -26.94 -6.07
N ASN A 47 -0.48 -26.95 -5.38
CA ASN A 47 -0.98 -25.77 -4.66
C ASN A 47 -0.06 -25.37 -3.50
N THR A 48 0.48 -24.15 -3.57
CA THR A 48 1.33 -23.56 -2.54
C THR A 48 0.61 -22.50 -1.70
N PHE A 49 -0.66 -22.20 -1.98
CA PHE A 49 -1.39 -21.15 -1.27
C PHE A 49 -1.80 -21.63 0.13
N SER A 50 -1.33 -20.94 1.17
CA SER A 50 -1.81 -21.15 2.54
C SER A 50 -2.23 -19.85 3.22
N VAL A 51 -3.08 -19.98 4.25
CA VAL A 51 -3.48 -18.86 5.12
C VAL A 51 -2.29 -18.27 5.86
N LYS A 52 -1.31 -19.11 6.20
CA LYS A 52 -0.09 -18.66 6.86
C LYS A 52 0.72 -17.75 5.94
N ASP A 53 0.86 -18.14 4.67
CA ASP A 53 1.58 -17.34 3.68
C ASP A 53 0.84 -16.03 3.37
N LEU A 54 -0.49 -16.06 3.34
CA LEU A 54 -1.31 -14.84 3.23
C LEU A 54 -1.07 -13.89 4.41
N ALA A 55 -1.05 -14.41 5.64
CA ALA A 55 -0.79 -13.59 6.82
C ALA A 55 0.61 -12.97 6.81
N ILE A 56 1.62 -13.72 6.36
CA ILE A 56 2.99 -13.22 6.18
C ILE A 56 3.01 -12.14 5.08
N LEU A 57 2.36 -12.38 3.95
CA LEU A 57 2.30 -11.44 2.83
C LEU A 57 1.66 -10.10 3.23
N VAL A 58 0.52 -10.14 3.93
CA VAL A 58 -0.17 -8.94 4.41
C VAL A 58 0.72 -8.16 5.38
N LEU A 59 1.40 -8.87 6.30
CA LEU A 59 2.33 -8.24 7.25
C LEU A 59 3.52 -7.59 6.53
N ASP A 60 4.13 -8.31 5.59
CA ASP A 60 5.31 -7.86 4.85
C ASP A 60 5.00 -6.61 4.02
N LEU A 61 3.90 -6.62 3.26
CA LEU A 61 3.46 -5.46 2.47
C LEU A 61 3.18 -4.24 3.36
N PHE A 62 2.51 -4.45 4.50
CA PHE A 62 2.20 -3.35 5.41
C PHE A 62 3.46 -2.74 6.02
N LEU A 63 4.39 -3.56 6.50
CA LEU A 63 5.65 -3.10 7.09
C LEU A 63 6.55 -2.42 6.06
N ALA A 64 6.84 -3.13 4.96
CA ALA A 64 7.77 -2.66 3.94
C ALA A 64 7.27 -1.35 3.30
N GLY A 65 5.96 -1.23 3.03
CA GLY A 65 5.39 -0.04 2.42
C GLY A 65 5.28 1.15 3.36
N SER A 66 4.90 0.93 4.62
CA SER A 66 4.59 2.03 5.55
C SER A 66 5.85 2.71 6.06
N GLU A 67 6.82 1.96 6.60
CA GLU A 67 7.99 2.53 7.25
C GLU A 67 8.89 3.25 6.24
N THR A 68 9.23 2.59 5.13
CA THR A 68 10.13 3.16 4.12
C THR A 68 9.56 4.42 3.45
N THR A 69 8.26 4.44 3.16
CA THR A 69 7.60 5.61 2.56
C THR A 69 7.50 6.76 3.56
N ALA A 70 7.13 6.48 4.81
CA ALA A 70 7.04 7.50 5.86
C ALA A 70 8.41 8.16 6.13
N ASP A 71 9.47 7.36 6.20
CA ASP A 71 10.84 7.86 6.38
C ASP A 71 11.28 8.70 5.17
N THR A 72 11.03 8.21 3.95
CA THR A 72 11.37 8.93 2.72
C THR A 72 10.67 10.29 2.66
N LEU A 73 9.36 10.35 2.97
CA LEU A 73 8.60 11.59 3.01
C LEU A 73 9.11 12.52 4.11
N THR A 74 9.45 11.99 5.28
CA THR A 74 10.00 12.77 6.39
C THR A 74 11.30 13.47 5.99
N TRP A 75 12.22 12.72 5.38
CA TRP A 75 13.47 13.29 4.85
C TRP A 75 13.21 14.28 3.71
N MET A 76 12.31 13.96 2.79
CA MET A 76 11.92 14.87 1.71
C MET A 76 11.44 16.22 2.26
N PHE A 77 10.53 16.23 3.24
CA PHE A 77 10.06 17.47 3.85
C PHE A 77 11.15 18.20 4.63
N TYR A 78 12.02 17.47 5.33
CA TYR A 78 13.19 18.05 6.00
C TYR A 78 14.11 18.78 5.00
N TYR A 79 14.41 18.16 3.86
CA TYR A 79 15.22 18.76 2.80
C TYR A 79 14.52 19.99 2.19
N LEU A 80 13.22 19.90 1.88
CA LEU A 80 12.46 21.03 1.33
C LEU A 80 12.43 22.23 2.29
N ALA A 81 12.31 21.99 3.60
CA ALA A 81 12.36 23.05 4.61
C ALA A 81 13.76 23.64 4.80
N THR A 82 14.81 22.84 4.61
CA THR A 82 16.22 23.27 4.75
C THR A 82 16.72 24.03 3.52
N TYR A 83 16.16 23.74 2.34
CA TYR A 83 16.55 24.33 1.05
C TYR A 83 15.34 25.00 0.36
N PRO A 84 14.91 26.20 0.82
CA PRO A 84 13.71 26.87 0.32
C PRO A 84 13.73 27.15 -1.18
N GLU A 85 14.90 27.36 -1.77
CA GLU A 85 15.07 27.55 -3.22
C GLU A 85 14.64 26.32 -4.02
N VAL A 86 14.89 25.12 -3.50
CA VAL A 86 14.45 23.85 -4.12
C VAL A 86 12.93 23.72 -3.99
N GLN A 87 12.39 24.01 -2.80
CA GLN A 87 10.94 24.00 -2.57
C GLN A 87 10.21 24.98 -3.49
N GLN A 88 10.72 26.20 -3.66
CA GLN A 88 10.14 27.21 -4.55
C GLN A 88 10.15 26.74 -6.01
N LYS A 89 11.24 26.13 -6.46
CA LYS A 89 11.34 25.56 -7.81
C LYS A 89 10.31 24.46 -8.03
N MET A 90 10.23 23.49 -7.12
CA MET A 90 9.25 22.40 -7.17
C MET A 90 7.82 22.93 -7.21
N GLN A 91 7.49 23.92 -6.37
CA GLN A 91 6.16 24.50 -6.33
C GLN A 91 5.81 25.29 -7.59
N ALA A 92 6.79 25.99 -8.18
CA ALA A 92 6.60 26.72 -9.44
C ALA A 92 6.27 25.76 -10.60
N GLU A 93 6.99 24.65 -10.68
CA GLU A 93 6.77 23.60 -11.67
C GLU A 93 5.39 22.94 -11.52
N ILE A 94 5.00 22.59 -10.29
CA ILE A 94 3.65 22.09 -9.99
C ILE A 94 2.60 23.10 -10.46
N ASN A 95 2.78 24.39 -10.16
CA ASN A 95 1.82 25.43 -10.55
C ASN A 95 1.75 25.67 -12.07
N GLU A 96 2.82 25.39 -12.81
CA GLU A 96 2.86 25.49 -14.26
C GLU A 96 2.09 24.34 -14.92
N VAL A 97 2.27 23.11 -14.41
CA VAL A 97 1.69 21.89 -14.99
C VAL A 97 0.25 21.66 -14.52
N LEU A 98 -0.03 21.94 -13.25
CA LEU A 98 -1.30 21.66 -12.58
C LEU A 98 -2.05 22.96 -12.25
N PRO A 99 -3.21 23.22 -12.91
CA PRO A 99 -4.06 24.34 -12.57
C PRO A 99 -4.51 24.27 -11.11
N LYS A 100 -4.58 25.42 -10.44
CA LYS A 100 -5.04 25.50 -9.05
C LYS A 100 -6.43 24.86 -8.88
N GLY A 101 -6.54 23.98 -7.88
CA GLY A 101 -7.78 23.25 -7.58
C GLY A 101 -7.94 21.92 -8.33
N THR A 102 -6.94 21.52 -9.13
CA THR A 102 -6.92 20.21 -9.79
C THR A 102 -6.21 19.18 -8.91
N LEU A 103 -6.73 17.95 -8.86
CA LEU A 103 -6.03 16.83 -8.23
C LEU A 103 -4.94 16.31 -9.18
N ALA A 104 -3.75 16.05 -8.64
CA ALA A 104 -2.67 15.43 -9.40
C ALA A 104 -3.01 13.96 -9.73
N THR A 105 -2.60 13.53 -10.92
CA THR A 105 -2.70 12.14 -11.38
C THR A 105 -1.31 11.57 -11.66
N LEU A 106 -1.21 10.26 -11.84
CA LEU A 106 0.07 9.64 -12.24
C LEU A 106 0.55 10.09 -13.62
N ASP A 107 -0.37 10.46 -14.52
CA ASP A 107 -0.03 10.93 -15.86
C ASP A 107 0.70 12.28 -15.83
N ASP A 108 0.47 13.09 -14.79
CA ASP A 108 1.15 14.36 -14.60
C ASP A 108 2.64 14.19 -14.27
N LYS A 109 3.05 13.01 -13.80
CA LYS A 109 4.46 12.71 -13.51
C LYS A 109 5.37 12.88 -14.73
N LEU A 110 4.87 12.60 -15.94
CA LEU A 110 5.66 12.77 -17.18
C LEU A 110 5.80 14.24 -17.59
N ARG A 111 4.98 15.12 -17.00
CA ARG A 111 4.92 16.55 -17.29
C ARG A 111 5.69 17.36 -16.23
N LEU A 112 5.94 16.76 -15.08
CA LEU A 112 6.80 17.25 -14.01
C LEU A 112 8.24 16.73 -14.29
N CYS A 113 9.23 17.63 -14.28
CA CYS A 113 10.62 17.42 -14.68
C CYS A 113 11.54 17.03 -13.52
#